data_AF-A0A4S4FMZ3-F1
#
_entry.id   AF-A0A4S4FMZ3-F1
#
_cell.length_a   1.000
_cell.length_b   1.000
_cell.length_c   1.000
_cell.angle_alpha   90.00
_cell.angle_beta   90.00
_cell.angle_gamma   90.00
#
_symmetry.space_group_name_H-M   'P 1'
#
loop_
_entity.id
_entity.type
_entity.pdbx_description
1 polymer ?
#
loop_
_entity_poly.entity_id
_entity_poly.type
_entity_poly.pdbx_seq_one_letter_code
_entity_poly.pdbx_strand_id
1 'polypeptide(L)'
;MRPNIDKRVSYERQRLQRERGAIALAVRNQARAAERRAADAVAALEKDWGSRASALKTLSEAGRSLRRLQREVDELRSQRDDLVDSLRAAGESWSSLAYLSGLSRQALLKRRRNVDGQN
;
A
#
# COMPACT_ATOMS: atom_id res chain seq x y z
N MET A 1 -34.25 -4.39 63.65
CA MET A 1 -34.47 -3.66 62.39
C MET A 1 -33.86 -4.47 61.24
N ARG A 2 -34.65 -5.28 60.52
CA ARG A 2 -34.14 -6.13 59.41
C ARG A 2 -34.20 -5.33 58.10
N PRO A 3 -33.14 -5.29 57.27
CA PRO A 3 -33.14 -4.50 56.05
C PRO A 3 -34.03 -5.13 54.97
N ASN A 4 -34.64 -4.27 54.16
CA ASN A 4 -35.64 -4.57 53.14
C ASN A 4 -34.99 -5.26 51.91
N ILE A 5 -34.89 -6.59 51.96
CA ILE A 5 -34.23 -7.44 50.94
C ILE A 5 -34.95 -7.35 49.59
N ASP A 6 -36.28 -7.24 49.57
CA ASP A 6 -37.08 -7.18 48.33
C ASP A 6 -36.79 -5.93 47.49
N LYS A 7 -36.58 -4.77 48.15
CA LYS A 7 -36.19 -3.55 47.46
C LYS A 7 -34.82 -3.70 46.78
N ARG A 8 -33.85 -4.31 47.46
CA ARG A 8 -32.49 -4.52 46.91
C ARG A 8 -32.51 -5.43 45.68
N VAL A 9 -33.24 -6.54 45.74
CA VAL A 9 -33.39 -7.47 44.59
C VAL A 9 -34.11 -6.80 43.41
N SER A 10 -35.13 -5.98 43.69
CA SER A 10 -35.83 -5.20 42.67
C SER A 10 -34.90 -4.19 41.98
N TYR A 11 -34.11 -3.44 42.76
CA TYR A 11 -33.13 -2.49 42.22
C TYR A 11 -32.03 -3.16 41.40
N GLU A 12 -31.53 -4.32 41.84
CA GLU A 12 -30.52 -5.08 41.08
C GLU A 12 -31.09 -5.59 39.75
N ARG A 13 -32.32 -6.13 39.73
CA ARG A 13 -32.99 -6.53 38.49
C ARG A 13 -33.19 -5.35 37.54
N GLN A 14 -33.62 -4.21 38.07
CA GLN A 14 -33.82 -3.00 37.27
C GLN A 14 -32.49 -2.47 36.70
N ARG A 15 -31.40 -2.53 37.49
CA ARG A 15 -30.06 -2.13 37.05
C ARG A 15 -29.54 -3.06 35.94
N LEU A 16 -29.64 -4.37 36.14
CA LEU A 16 -29.24 -5.37 35.14
C LEU A 16 -30.04 -5.24 33.84
N GLN A 17 -31.33 -4.92 33.93
CA GLN A 17 -32.16 -4.68 32.74
C GLN A 17 -31.73 -3.42 31.97
N ARG A 18 -31.39 -2.33 32.68
CA ARG A 18 -30.84 -1.10 32.08
C ARG A 18 -29.46 -1.33 31.47
N GLU A 19 -28.57 -2.04 32.16
CA GLU A 19 -27.24 -2.40 31.66
C GLU A 19 -27.34 -3.27 30.39
N ARG A 20 -28.21 -4.28 30.38
CA ARG A 20 -28.48 -5.10 29.19
C ARG A 20 -29.04 -4.27 28.04
N GLY A 21 -29.96 -3.35 28.32
CA GLY A 21 -30.51 -2.42 27.33
C GLY A 21 -29.44 -1.49 26.75
N ALA A 22 -28.55 -0.96 27.60
CA ALA A 22 -27.45 -0.10 27.20
C ALA A 22 -26.43 -0.84 26.33
N ILE A 23 -26.07 -2.08 26.70
CA ILE A 23 -25.18 -2.93 25.90
C ILE A 23 -25.82 -3.23 24.54
N ALA A 24 -27.10 -3.63 24.51
CA ALA A 24 -27.79 -3.91 23.25
C ALA A 24 -27.86 -2.68 22.33
N LEU A 25 -28.09 -1.49 22.89
CA LEU A 25 -28.08 -0.24 22.15
C LEU A 25 -26.67 0.11 21.64
N ALA A 26 -25.65 -0.05 22.47
CA ALA A 26 -24.25 0.19 22.09
C ALA A 26 -23.83 -0.72 20.93
N VAL A 27 -24.16 -2.02 20.99
CA VAL A 27 -23.90 -2.99 19.90
C VAL A 27 -24.62 -2.57 18.62
N ARG A 28 -25.90 -2.20 18.69
CA ARG A 28 -26.64 -1.71 17.51
C ARG A 28 -26.04 -0.44 16.92
N ASN A 29 -25.64 0.50 17.77
CA ASN A 29 -25.01 1.75 17.33
C ASN A 29 -23.65 1.47 16.66
N GLN A 30 -22.86 0.54 17.21
CA GLN A 30 -21.59 0.12 16.62
C GLN A 30 -21.80 -0.56 15.26
N ALA A 31 -22.80 -1.43 15.13
CA ALA A 31 -23.16 -2.06 13.86
C ALA A 31 -23.56 -1.01 12.81
N ARG A 32 -24.46 -0.07 13.15
CA ARG A 32 -24.84 1.04 12.26
C ARG A 32 -23.66 1.93 11.88
N ALA A 33 -22.77 2.22 12.81
CA ALA A 33 -21.58 3.02 12.53
C ALA A 33 -20.59 2.27 11.61
N ALA A 34 -20.51 0.94 11.71
CA ALA A 34 -19.73 0.12 10.79
C ALA A 34 -20.35 0.08 9.39
N GLU A 35 -21.66 -0.08 9.29
CA GLU A 35 -22.40 -0.05 8.02
C GLU A 35 -22.24 1.30 7.30
N ARG A 36 -22.38 2.41 8.02
CA ARG A 36 -22.15 3.76 7.45
C ARG A 36 -20.74 3.91 6.92
N ARG A 37 -19.72 3.53 7.71
CA ARG A 37 -18.32 3.57 7.25
C ARG A 37 -18.08 2.70 6.01
N ALA A 38 -18.73 1.53 5.94
CA ALA A 38 -18.62 0.67 4.77
C ALA A 38 -19.29 1.31 3.53
N ALA A 39 -20.47 1.91 3.70
CA ALA A 39 -21.16 2.63 2.63
C ALA A 39 -20.37 3.84 2.15
N ASP A 40 -19.83 4.65 3.07
CA ASP A 40 -19.00 5.82 2.77
C ASP A 40 -17.73 5.41 2.00
N ALA A 41 -17.10 4.29 2.37
CA ALA A 41 -15.94 3.76 1.66
C ALA A 41 -16.27 3.30 0.24
N VAL A 42 -17.43 2.67 0.03
CA VAL A 42 -17.89 2.29 -1.32
C VAL A 42 -18.20 3.53 -2.15
N ALA A 43 -18.91 4.52 -1.59
CA ALA A 43 -19.23 5.76 -2.29
C ALA A 43 -17.97 6.55 -2.70
N ALA A 44 -16.97 6.61 -1.82
CA ALA A 44 -15.69 7.24 -2.14
C ALA A 44 -14.94 6.48 -3.26
N LEU A 45 -14.93 5.15 -3.21
CA LEU A 45 -14.34 4.33 -4.27
C LEU A 45 -15.07 4.51 -5.60
N GLU A 46 -16.41 4.56 -5.58
CA GLU A 46 -17.24 4.73 -6.76
C GLU A 46 -17.11 6.10 -7.42
N LYS A 47 -16.95 7.14 -6.60
CA LYS A 47 -16.71 8.50 -7.08
C LYS A 47 -15.43 8.60 -7.92
N ASP A 48 -14.34 7.99 -7.47
CA ASP A 48 -13.03 8.18 -8.08
C ASP A 48 -12.70 7.10 -9.14
N TRP A 49 -13.22 5.88 -8.97
CA TRP A 49 -12.80 4.71 -9.77
C TRP A 49 -13.97 3.96 -10.43
N GLY A 50 -15.19 4.45 -10.29
CA GLY A 50 -16.41 3.76 -10.72
C GLY A 50 -16.66 2.51 -9.87
N SER A 51 -17.38 1.52 -10.41
CA SER A 51 -17.76 0.33 -9.63
C SER A 51 -16.55 -0.38 -8.98
N ARG A 52 -16.80 -1.10 -7.88
CA ARG A 52 -15.78 -1.96 -7.24
C ARG A 52 -15.07 -2.88 -8.24
N ALA A 53 -15.81 -3.44 -9.20
CA ALA A 53 -15.23 -4.30 -10.24
C ALA A 53 -14.32 -3.52 -11.19
N SER A 54 -14.71 -2.29 -11.57
CA SER A 54 -13.88 -1.37 -12.37
C SER A 54 -12.59 -1.02 -11.64
N ALA A 55 -12.67 -0.60 -10.37
CA ALA A 55 -11.51 -0.26 -9.56
C ALA A 55 -10.49 -1.42 -9.45
N LEU A 56 -10.98 -2.65 -9.21
CA LEU A 56 -10.14 -3.85 -9.15
C LEU A 56 -9.49 -4.18 -10.50
N LYS A 57 -10.23 -4.02 -11.60
CA LYS A 57 -9.70 -4.20 -12.95
C LYS A 57 -8.59 -3.19 -13.23
N THR A 58 -8.83 -1.91 -12.95
CA THR A 58 -7.85 -0.82 -13.10
C THR A 58 -6.60 -1.09 -12.27
N LEU A 59 -6.74 -1.52 -11.01
CA LEU A 59 -5.60 -1.89 -10.16
C LEU A 59 -4.77 -3.03 -10.76
N SER A 60 -5.43 -4.07 -11.26
CA SER A 60 -4.78 -5.21 -11.89
C SER A 60 -4.04 -4.83 -13.18
N GLU A 61 -4.65 -3.97 -14.01
CA GLU A 61 -4.04 -3.43 -15.22
C GLU A 61 -2.83 -2.54 -14.90
N ALA A 62 -2.98 -1.60 -13.97
CA ALA A 62 -1.88 -0.76 -13.50
C ALA A 62 -0.71 -1.61 -12.97
N GLY A 63 -1.00 -2.63 -12.16
CA GLY A 63 0.03 -3.55 -11.64
C GLY A 63 0.75 -4.33 -12.75
N ARG A 64 0.04 -4.75 -13.81
CA ARG A 64 0.65 -5.40 -14.98
C ARG A 64 1.52 -4.43 -15.78
N SER A 65 1.03 -3.22 -16.02
CA SER A 65 1.76 -2.17 -16.74
C SER A 65 3.03 -1.76 -16.00
N LEU A 66 2.97 -1.59 -14.68
CA LEU A 66 4.15 -1.29 -13.86
C LEU A 66 5.20 -2.40 -13.95
N ARG A 67 4.80 -3.67 -13.87
CA ARG A 67 5.73 -4.80 -14.04
C ARG A 67 6.36 -4.83 -15.44
N ARG A 68 5.59 -4.50 -16.48
CA ARG A 68 6.10 -4.42 -17.85
C ARG A 68 7.12 -3.28 -17.98
N LEU A 69 6.77 -2.08 -17.54
CA LEU A 69 7.67 -0.93 -17.55
C LEU A 69 8.94 -1.19 -16.74
N GLN A 70 8.83 -1.89 -15.61
CA GLN A 70 10.00 -2.26 -14.83
C GLN A 70 10.96 -3.16 -15.62
N ARG A 71 10.45 -4.15 -16.35
CA ARG A 71 11.28 -5.00 -17.23
C ARG A 71 11.91 -4.19 -18.36
N GLU A 72 11.15 -3.33 -19.02
CA GLU A 72 11.66 -2.47 -20.09
C GLU A 72 12.77 -1.53 -19.55
N VAL A 73 12.60 -0.97 -18.35
CA VAL A 73 13.62 -0.16 -17.69
C VAL A 73 14.88 -0.98 -17.39
N ASP A 74 14.73 -2.22 -16.93
CA ASP A 74 15.88 -3.07 -16.61
C ASP A 74 16.62 -3.53 -17.87
N GLU A 75 15.91 -3.82 -18.95
CA GLU A 75 16.49 -4.07 -20.29
C GLU A 75 17.28 -2.86 -20.81
N LEU A 76 16.69 -1.66 -20.76
CA LEU A 76 17.37 -0.43 -21.18
C LEU A 76 18.58 -0.11 -20.31
N ARG A 77 18.53 -0.43 -19.00
CA ARG A 77 19.68 -0.29 -18.11
C ARG A 77 20.80 -1.23 -18.49
N SER A 78 20.49 -2.49 -18.83
CA SER A 78 21.47 -3.46 -19.32
C SER A 78 22.12 -2.96 -20.60
N GLN A 79 21.32 -2.57 -21.59
CA GLN A 79 21.82 -2.05 -22.88
C GLN A 79 22.71 -0.82 -22.70
N ARG A 80 22.34 0.10 -21.81
CA ARG A 80 23.18 1.26 -21.48
C ARG A 80 24.50 0.82 -20.87
N ASP A 81 24.48 -0.11 -19.92
CA ASP A 81 25.69 -0.55 -19.22
C ASP A 81 26.63 -1.29 -20.22
N ASP A 82 26.10 -2.13 -21.11
CA ASP A 82 26.86 -2.77 -22.21
C ASP A 82 27.47 -1.75 -23.18
N LEU A 83 26.71 -0.70 -23.53
CA LEU A 83 27.18 0.38 -24.39
C LEU A 83 28.27 1.21 -23.71
N VAL A 84 28.13 1.50 -22.40
CA VAL A 84 29.15 2.19 -21.61
C VAL A 84 30.46 1.40 -21.62
N ASP A 85 30.40 0.08 -21.44
CA ASP A 85 31.59 -0.76 -21.46
C ASP A 85 32.25 -0.81 -22.84
N SER A 86 31.45 -0.90 -23.91
CA SER A 86 31.92 -0.87 -25.29
C SER A 86 32.60 0.47 -25.64
N LEU A 87 31.98 1.60 -25.29
CA LEU A 87 32.55 2.92 -25.50
C LEU A 87 33.79 3.14 -24.65
N ARG A 88 33.79 2.62 -23.41
CA ARG A 88 34.97 2.70 -22.54
C ARG A 88 36.15 1.94 -23.13
N ALA A 89 35.91 0.77 -23.74
CA ALA A 89 36.92 0.00 -24.45
C ALA A 89 37.42 0.71 -25.71
N ALA A 90 36.56 1.48 -26.38
CA ALA A 90 36.91 2.35 -27.51
C ALA A 90 37.72 3.60 -27.12
N GLY A 91 37.98 3.82 -25.83
CA GLY A 91 38.83 4.90 -25.33
C GLY A 91 38.06 6.11 -24.77
N GLU A 92 36.73 6.08 -24.73
CA GLU A 92 35.95 7.18 -24.16
C GLU A 92 36.27 7.42 -22.69
N SER A 93 36.29 8.70 -22.30
CA SER A 93 36.58 9.08 -20.92
C SER A 93 35.37 8.83 -20.02
N TRP A 94 35.63 8.46 -18.77
CA TRP A 94 34.57 8.31 -17.77
C TRP A 94 33.74 9.58 -17.56
N SER A 95 34.32 10.76 -17.78
CA SER A 95 33.62 12.04 -17.67
C SER A 95 32.61 12.23 -18.79
N SER A 96 32.99 11.90 -20.04
CA SER A 96 32.10 11.91 -21.21
C SER A 96 30.93 10.95 -21.02
N LEU A 97 31.23 9.70 -20.62
CA LEU A 97 30.21 8.67 -20.38
C LEU A 97 29.25 9.05 -19.24
N ALA A 98 29.75 9.64 -18.15
CA ALA A 98 28.92 10.12 -17.06
C ALA A 98 27.93 11.21 -17.51
N TYR A 99 28.43 12.18 -18.28
CA TYR A 99 27.60 13.26 -18.83
C TYR A 99 26.49 12.71 -19.76
N LEU A 100 26.84 11.84 -20.71
CA LEU A 100 25.88 11.29 -21.69
C LEU A 100 24.87 10.31 -21.09
N SER A 101 25.28 9.52 -20.10
CA SER A 101 24.40 8.54 -19.44
C SER A 101 23.51 9.15 -18.35
N GLY A 102 23.75 10.41 -17.97
CA GLY A 102 23.10 11.06 -16.83
C GLY A 102 23.46 10.44 -15.48
N LEU A 103 24.52 9.63 -15.42
CA LEU A 103 24.99 8.98 -14.20
C LEU A 103 26.27 9.64 -13.67
N SER A 104 26.45 9.62 -12.36
CA SER A 104 27.74 10.00 -11.80
C SER A 104 28.82 8.98 -12.16
N ARG A 105 30.06 9.43 -12.31
CA ARG A 105 31.22 8.54 -12.53
C ARG A 105 31.32 7.43 -11.48
N GLN A 106 31.00 7.74 -10.22
CA GLN A 106 30.99 6.75 -9.14
C GLN A 106 29.90 5.69 -9.34
N ALA A 107 28.73 6.06 -9.86
CA ALA A 107 27.68 5.10 -10.18
C ALA A 107 28.12 4.15 -11.30
N LEU A 108 28.77 4.66 -12.35
CA LEU A 108 29.32 3.83 -13.43
C LEU A 108 30.36 2.83 -12.91
N LEU A 109 31.31 3.29 -12.08
CA LEU A 109 32.36 2.43 -11.51
C LEU A 109 31.82 1.36 -10.55
N LYS A 110 30.74 1.65 -9.82
CA LYS A 110 30.09 0.66 -8.95
C LYS A 110 29.35 -0.39 -9.77
N ARG A 111 28.67 0.01 -10.84
CA ARG A 111 27.94 -0.91 -11.72
C ARG A 111 28.88 -1.91 -12.36
N ARG A 112 30.02 -1.45 -12.88
CA ARG A 112 31.04 -2.35 -13.43
C ARG A 112 31.60 -3.32 -12.39
N ARG A 113 31.90 -2.85 -11.15
CA ARG A 113 32.35 -3.74 -10.07
C ARG A 113 31.34 -4.82 -9.68
N ASN A 114 30.06 -4.53 -9.79
CA ASN A 114 29.02 -5.52 -9.54
C ASN A 114 28.92 -6.56 -10.67
N VAL A 115 29.22 -6.18 -11.91
CA VAL A 115 29.35 -7.13 -13.04
C VAL A 115 30.59 -8.02 -12.85
N ASP A 116 31.73 -7.43 -12.50
CA ASP A 116 33.00 -8.15 -12.29
C ASP A 116 32.97 -9.08 -11.06
N GLY A 117 32.12 -8.79 -10.06
CA GLY A 117 32.00 -9.56 -8.81
C GLY A 117 30.92 -10.64 -8.79
N GLN A 118 30.20 -10.85 -9.89
CA GLN A 118 29.20 -11.92 -10.05
C GLN A 118 29.65 -13.05 -10.99
N ASN A 119 30.91 -13.02 -11.45
CA ASN A 119 31.57 -14.13 -12.14
C ASN A 119 32.43 -14.96 -11.18
#